data_AF-A0A2D6MJV8-F1
#
_entry.id   AF-A0A2D6MJV8-F1
#
_cell.length_a   1.000
_cell.length_b   1.000
_cell.length_c   1.000
_cell.angle_alpha   90.00
_cell.angle_beta   90.00
_cell.angle_gamma   90.00
#
_symmetry.space_group_name_H-M   'P 1'
#
loop_
_entity.id
_entity.type
_entity.pdbx_description
1 polymer ?
#
loop_
_entity_poly.entity_id
_entity_poly.type
_entity_poly.pdbx_seq_one_letter_code
_entity_poly.pdbx_strand_id
1 'polypeptide(L)'
;MSRSAKKGPYIDERLLKKVSNLKRDDKTVIKTWARNATITPEMVGFTFGVHNGKQHIDVFVVENMVGHKLGEFSPTRKFARHGGRMQKEQEAEAAQKEADAAKAEKESTESTTE
;
A
#
# COMPACT_ATOMS: atom_id res chain seq x y z
N MET A 1 -16.54 3.20 -10.23
CA MET A 1 -17.34 4.30 -10.81
C MET A 1 -17.09 5.56 -10.01
N SER A 2 -16.71 6.64 -10.68
CA SER A 2 -16.50 7.94 -10.05
C SER A 2 -17.83 8.61 -9.69
N ARG A 3 -17.81 9.53 -8.72
CA ARG A 3 -18.98 10.37 -8.42
C ARG A 3 -19.17 11.38 -9.55
N SER A 4 -20.40 11.85 -9.74
CA SER A 4 -20.69 12.95 -10.67
C SER A 4 -19.82 14.18 -10.36
N ALA A 5 -19.24 14.79 -11.40
CA ALA A 5 -18.35 15.94 -11.29
C ALA A 5 -18.97 17.11 -10.49
N LYS A 6 -20.29 17.33 -10.63
CA LYS A 6 -21.03 18.38 -9.91
C LYS A 6 -20.98 18.21 -8.37
N LYS A 7 -20.80 16.99 -7.86
CA LYS A 7 -20.80 16.67 -6.43
C LYS A 7 -19.41 16.71 -5.78
N GLY A 8 -18.36 16.82 -6.59
CA GLY A 8 -16.98 16.77 -6.12
C GLY A 8 -16.52 15.42 -5.55
N PRO A 9 -15.23 15.30 -5.24
CA PRO A 9 -14.69 14.12 -4.56
C PRO A 9 -15.34 13.96 -3.19
N TYR A 10 -15.54 12.71 -2.77
CA TYR A 10 -15.97 12.44 -1.40
C TYR A 10 -14.75 12.43 -0.50
N ILE A 11 -14.74 13.27 0.53
CA ILE A 11 -13.64 13.39 1.49
C ILE A 11 -14.21 13.12 2.88
N ASP A 12 -13.49 12.33 3.67
CA ASP A 12 -13.83 12.11 5.08
C ASP A 12 -13.21 13.21 5.94
N GLU A 13 -14.06 14.02 6.57
CA GLU A 13 -13.65 15.12 7.43
C GLU A 13 -12.78 14.66 8.61
N ARG A 14 -12.99 13.45 9.14
CA ARG A 14 -12.18 12.91 10.24
C ARG A 14 -10.78 12.61 9.77
N LEU A 15 -10.63 12.21 8.50
CA LEU A 15 -9.36 11.85 7.91
C LEU A 15 -8.55 13.12 7.58
N LEU A 16 -9.21 14.15 7.04
CA LEU A 16 -8.60 15.47 6.85
C LEU A 16 -8.13 16.09 8.17
N LYS A 17 -8.95 16.04 9.23
CA LYS A 17 -8.56 16.57 10.55
C LYS A 17 -7.31 15.87 11.13
N LYS A 18 -7.16 14.57 10.88
CA LYS A 18 -5.95 13.86 11.31
C LYS A 18 -4.74 14.34 10.52
N VAL A 19 -4.87 14.44 9.19
CA VAL A 19 -3.80 14.89 8.29
C VAL A 19 -3.38 16.33 8.61
N SER A 20 -4.32 17.24 8.89
CA SER A 20 -4.01 18.63 9.23
C SER A 20 -3.24 18.79 10.54
N ASN A 21 -3.41 17.85 11.46
CA ASN A 21 -2.73 17.86 12.76
C ASN A 21 -1.32 17.26 12.69
N LEU A 22 -0.96 16.65 11.56
CA LEU A 22 0.30 15.97 11.36
C LEU A 22 1.20 16.78 10.43
N LYS A 23 2.51 16.71 10.68
CA LYS A 23 3.51 17.29 9.78
C LYS A 23 3.80 16.32 8.65
N ARG A 24 4.15 16.82 7.46
CA ARG A 24 4.40 16.00 6.26
C ARG A 24 5.47 14.92 6.45
N ASP A 25 6.49 15.17 7.28
CA ASP A 25 7.57 14.21 7.53
C ASP A 25 7.29 13.25 8.70
N ASP A 26 6.09 13.33 9.28
CA ASP A 26 5.73 12.47 10.40
C ASP A 26 5.42 11.06 9.92
N LYS A 27 6.12 10.07 10.49
CA LYS A 27 6.01 8.66 10.10
C LYS A 27 4.81 7.95 10.76
N THR A 28 3.90 8.71 11.34
CA THR A 28 2.70 8.16 11.98
C THR A 28 1.78 7.50 10.95
N VAL A 29 1.34 6.28 11.26
CA VAL A 29 0.37 5.56 10.43
C VAL A 29 -1.05 5.97 10.82
N ILE A 30 -1.76 6.62 9.90
CA ILE A 30 -3.14 7.05 10.10
C ILE A 30 -4.07 5.86 9.82
N LYS A 31 -4.59 5.23 10.88
CA LYS A 31 -5.57 4.14 10.74
C LYS A 31 -6.93 4.65 10.26
N THR A 32 -7.49 3.99 9.26
CA THR A 32 -8.77 4.35 8.65
C THR A 32 -9.59 3.14 8.21
N TRP A 33 -10.90 3.27 8.38
CA TRP A 33 -11.93 2.39 7.81
C TRP A 33 -12.62 3.01 6.59
N ALA A 34 -12.33 4.28 6.29
CA ALA A 34 -12.96 5.05 5.22
C ALA A 34 -12.38 4.70 3.85
N ARG A 35 -12.63 3.48 3.39
CA ARG A 35 -12.15 2.97 2.09
C ARG A 35 -12.74 3.70 0.88
N ASN A 36 -13.87 4.39 1.06
CA ASN A 36 -14.55 5.18 0.04
C ASN A 36 -14.03 6.63 -0.07
N ALA A 37 -13.16 7.08 0.83
CA ALA A 37 -12.56 8.40 0.79
C ALA A 37 -11.65 8.54 -0.44
N THR A 38 -11.74 9.70 -1.08
CA THR A 38 -10.87 10.08 -2.20
C THR A 38 -9.55 10.59 -1.65
N ILE A 39 -8.44 10.17 -2.24
CA ILE A 39 -7.13 10.69 -1.91
C ILE A 39 -7.04 12.13 -2.42
N THR A 40 -6.82 13.08 -1.51
CA THR A 40 -6.62 14.49 -1.81
C THR A 40 -5.12 14.82 -1.87
N PRO A 41 -4.73 15.93 -2.54
CA PRO A 41 -3.32 16.35 -2.61
C PRO A 41 -2.66 16.55 -1.24
N GLU A 42 -3.44 16.93 -0.21
CA GLU A 42 -2.95 17.12 1.16
C GLU A 42 -2.51 15.81 1.83
N MET A 43 -2.98 14.66 1.35
CA MET A 43 -2.65 13.34 1.89
C MET A 43 -1.34 12.78 1.34
N VAL A 44 -0.73 13.42 0.35
CA VAL A 44 0.53 12.99 -0.26
C VAL A 44 1.68 13.12 0.75
N GLY A 45 2.46 12.04 0.87
CA GLY A 45 3.56 11.93 1.85
C GLY A 45 3.17 11.27 3.18
N PHE A 46 1.88 11.00 3.40
CA PHE A 46 1.41 10.31 4.61
C PHE A 46 1.20 8.81 4.37
N THR A 47 1.34 8.03 5.45
CA THR A 47 1.04 6.59 5.45
C THR A 47 -0.32 6.34 6.08
N PHE A 48 -1.21 5.66 5.37
CA PHE A 48 -2.53 5.28 5.84
C PHE A 48 -2.62 3.78 6.06
N GLY A 49 -2.98 3.37 7.28
CA GLY A 49 -3.39 2.00 7.55
C GLY A 49 -4.84 1.83 7.10
N VAL A 50 -5.07 1.29 5.90
CA VAL A 50 -6.41 1.10 5.32
C VAL A 50 -6.95 -0.29 5.68
N HIS A 51 -8.06 -0.33 6.41
CA HIS A 51 -8.68 -1.58 6.82
C HIS A 51 -9.20 -2.40 5.63
N ASN A 52 -8.83 -3.69 5.54
CA ASN A 52 -9.26 -4.59 4.45
C ASN A 52 -10.35 -5.59 4.85
N GLY A 53 -10.86 -5.51 6.09
CA GLY A 53 -11.83 -6.47 6.65
C GLY A 53 -11.23 -7.38 7.74
N LYS A 54 -9.89 -7.52 7.76
CA LYS A 54 -9.17 -8.30 8.78
C LYS A 54 -8.09 -7.49 9.48
N GLN A 55 -7.30 -6.74 8.71
CA GLN A 55 -6.19 -5.95 9.21
C GLN A 55 -6.11 -4.60 8.50
N HIS A 56 -5.29 -3.69 9.04
CA HIS A 56 -4.95 -2.45 8.36
C HIS A 56 -3.70 -2.70 7.51
N ILE A 57 -3.79 -2.38 6.22
CA ILE A 57 -2.68 -2.44 5.29
C ILE A 57 -2.09 -1.04 5.18
N ASP A 58 -0.80 -0.91 5.39
CA ASP A 58 -0.11 0.38 5.30
C ASP A 58 0.10 0.75 3.84
N VAL A 59 -0.47 1.89 3.46
CA VAL A 59 -0.42 2.46 2.12
C VAL A 59 0.26 3.81 2.22
N PHE A 60 1.47 3.92 1.66
CA PHE A 60 2.16 5.19 1.49
C PHE A 60 1.62 5.92 0.26
N VAL A 61 1.10 7.13 0.45
CA VAL A 61 0.40 7.87 -0.61
C VAL A 61 1.37 8.73 -1.41
N VAL A 62 1.45 8.46 -2.71
CA VAL A 62 2.20 9.24 -3.69
C VAL A 62 1.27 10.09 -4.57
N GLU A 63 1.82 11.07 -5.28
CA GLU A 63 1.06 12.01 -6.11
C GLU A 63 0.20 11.32 -7.19
N ASN A 64 0.71 10.26 -7.79
CA ASN A 64 -0.01 9.47 -8.80
C ASN A 64 -1.28 8.77 -8.25
N MET A 65 -1.45 8.69 -6.93
CA MET A 65 -2.64 8.11 -6.30
C MET A 65 -3.76 9.14 -6.07
N VAL A 66 -3.52 10.43 -6.32
CA VAL A 66 -4.52 11.49 -6.13
C VAL A 66 -5.73 11.25 -7.05
N GLY A 67 -6.94 11.38 -6.50
CA GLY A 67 -8.18 11.13 -7.24
C GLY A 67 -8.70 9.68 -7.16
N HIS A 68 -7.86 8.73 -6.77
CA HIS A 68 -8.26 7.35 -6.49
C HIS A 68 -8.91 7.21 -5.11
N LYS A 69 -9.50 6.04 -4.85
CA LYS A 69 -10.03 5.68 -3.52
C LYS A 69 -8.99 4.94 -2.69
N LEU A 70 -8.92 5.23 -1.39
CA LEU A 70 -8.04 4.51 -0.46
C LEU A 70 -8.28 2.98 -0.48
N GLY A 71 -9.52 2.56 -0.70
CA GLY A 71 -9.88 1.15 -0.79
C GLY A 71 -9.29 0.39 -1.98
N GLU A 72 -8.88 1.08 -3.04
CA GLU A 72 -8.27 0.47 -4.24
C GLU A 72 -6.88 -0.11 -3.93
N PHE A 73 -6.19 0.49 -2.96
CA PHE A 73 -4.84 0.09 -2.54
C PHE A 73 -4.84 -0.94 -1.39
N SER A 74 -6.03 -1.38 -0.95
CA SER A 74 -6.21 -2.33 0.16
C SER A 74 -7.08 -3.52 -0.28
N PRO A 75 -6.48 -4.60 -0.82
CA PRO A 75 -7.22 -5.75 -1.32
C PRO A 75 -7.92 -6.52 -0.19
N THR A 76 -9.21 -6.85 -0.41
CA THR A 76 -10.07 -7.52 0.58
C THR A 76 -10.07 -9.04 0.49
N ARG A 77 -9.85 -9.57 -0.72
CA ARG A 77 -9.84 -11.01 -0.99
C ARG A 77 -8.45 -11.41 -1.42
N LYS A 78 -7.96 -12.51 -0.87
CA LYS A 78 -6.77 -13.17 -1.41
C LYS A 78 -7.16 -13.77 -2.75
N PHE A 79 -6.52 -13.32 -3.82
CA PHE A 79 -6.72 -13.92 -5.12
C PHE A 79 -6.02 -15.28 -5.14
N ALA A 80 -6.82 -16.35 -5.19
CA ALA A 80 -6.31 -17.69 -5.46
C ALA A 80 -6.44 -17.93 -6.96
N ARG A 81 -5.31 -17.99 -7.67
CA ARG A 81 -5.29 -18.46 -9.07
C ARG A 81 -5.58 -19.95 -9.10
N HIS A 82 -6.32 -20.41 -10.09
CA HIS A 82 -6.32 -21.83 -10.47
C HIS A 82 -5.04 -22.14 -11.25
N GLY A 83 -3.89 -22.00 -10.59
CA GLY A 83 -2.61 -22.51 -11.08
C GLY A 83 -2.43 -23.93 -10.58
N GLY A 84 -2.31 -24.90 -11.48
CA GLY A 84 -1.94 -26.27 -11.11
C GLY A 84 -0.58 -26.31 -10.40
N ARG A 85 -0.20 -27.50 -9.88
CA ARG A 85 1.04 -27.72 -9.12
C ARG A 85 2.30 -27.06 -9.75
N MET A 86 2.45 -27.12 -11.07
CA MET A 86 3.59 -26.53 -11.78
C MET A 86 3.76 -25.03 -11.52
N GLN A 87 2.68 -24.25 -11.44
CA GLN A 87 2.79 -22.80 -11.30
C GLN A 87 3.18 -22.43 -9.86
N LYS A 88 2.71 -23.19 -8.88
CA LYS A 88 3.12 -23.07 -7.48
C LYS A 88 4.57 -23.49 -7.27
N GLU A 89 5.02 -24.51 -7.99
CA GLU A 89 6.42 -24.97 -7.99
C GLU A 89 7.32 -23.90 -8.65
N GLN A 90 6.91 -23.31 -9.78
CA GLN A 90 7.65 -22.21 -10.44
C GLN A 90 7.73 -20.94 -9.58
N GLU A 91 6.63 -20.54 -8.91
CA GLU A 91 6.63 -19.39 -8.00
C GLU A 91 7.50 -19.66 -6.75
N ALA A 92 7.51 -20.90 -6.23
CA ALA A 92 8.37 -21.29 -5.11
C ALA A 92 9.86 -21.32 -5.52
N GLU A 93 10.16 -21.81 -6.71
CA GLU A 93 11.52 -21.85 -7.26
C GLU A 93 12.03 -20.42 -7.58
N ALA A 94 11.16 -19.54 -8.09
CA ALA A 94 11.50 -18.13 -8.28
C ALA A 94 11.76 -17.41 -6.95
N ALA A 95 10.93 -17.66 -5.93
CA ALA A 95 11.13 -17.10 -4.59
C ALA A 95 12.41 -17.63 -3.91
N GLN A 96 12.79 -18.88 -4.15
CA GLN A 96 14.07 -19.44 -3.68
C GLN A 96 15.26 -18.78 -4.39
N LYS A 97 15.19 -18.62 -5.72
CA LYS A 97 16.24 -17.95 -6.49
C LYS A 97 16.45 -16.49 -6.08
N GLU A 98 15.37 -15.74 -5.79
CA GLU A 98 15.48 -14.38 -5.26
C GLU A 98 16.08 -14.37 -3.84
N ALA A 99 15.72 -15.32 -2.98
CA ALA A 99 16.27 -15.43 -1.64
C ALA A 99 17.75 -15.81 -1.62
N ASP A 100 18.19 -16.67 -2.55
CA ASP A 100 19.59 -17.08 -2.68
C ASP A 100 20.44 -16.00 -3.34
N ALA A 101 19.89 -15.26 -4.31
CA ALA A 101 20.55 -14.08 -4.87
C ALA A 101 20.73 -12.97 -3.82
N ALA A 102 19.71 -12.70 -3.00
CA ALA A 102 19.81 -11.71 -1.92
C ALA A 102 20.79 -12.13 -0.81
N LYS A 103 21.00 -13.43 -0.59
CA LYS A 103 22.04 -13.94 0.33
C LYS A 103 23.43 -13.79 -0.27
N ALA A 104 23.62 -14.17 -1.54
CA ALA A 104 24.89 -14.01 -2.24
C ALA A 104 25.33 -12.54 -2.33
N GLU A 105 24.38 -11.63 -2.54
CA GLU A 105 24.65 -10.19 -2.60
C GLU A 105 25.07 -9.63 -1.23
N LYS A 106 24.46 -10.10 -0.13
CA LYS A 106 24.88 -9.80 1.26
C LYS A 106 26.27 -10.35 1.59
N GLU A 107 26.56 -11.58 1.17
CA GLU A 107 27.87 -12.22 1.40
C GLU A 107 29.00 -11.52 0.62
N SER A 108 28.69 -11.01 -0.57
CA SER A 108 29.64 -10.25 -1.40
C SER A 108 29.91 -8.82 -0.88
N THR A 109 28.95 -8.22 -0.18
CA THR A 109 29.11 -6.88 0.42
C THR A 109 29.83 -6.93 1.76
N GLU A 110 29.68 -8.02 2.53
CA GLU A 110 30.47 -8.25 3.75
C GLU A 110 31.95 -8.56 3.45
N SER A 111 32.25 -9.27 2.37
CA SER A 111 33.63 -9.61 1.97
C SER A 111 34.42 -8.49 1.28
N THR A 112 33.76 -7.40 0.86
CA THR A 112 34.42 -6.22 0.26
C THR A 112 34.74 -5.13 1.30
N THR A 113 34.32 -5.31 2.57
CA THR A 113 34.48 -4.34 3.66
C THR A 113 35.59 -4.72 4.66
N GLU A 114 36.30 -5.84 4.44
CA GLU A 114 37.57 -6.18 5.13
C GLU A 114 38.81 -5.77 4.33
#